data_AF-A0A2E5DV33-F1
#
_entry.id   AF-A0A2E5DV33-F1
#
_cell.length_a   1.000
_cell.length_b   1.000
_cell.length_c   1.000
_cell.angle_alpha   90.00
_cell.angle_beta   90.00
_cell.angle_gamma   90.00
#
_symmetry.space_group_name_H-M   'P 1'
#
loop_
_entity.id
_entity.type
_entity.pdbx_description
1 polymer ?
#
loop_
_entity_poly.entity_id
_entity_poly.type
_entity_poly.pdbx_seq_one_letter_code
_entity_poly.pdbx_strand_id
1 'polypeptide(L)' 'MQDNTDKLLNDKQVAKLISLSPQWVRSQRHKRKNGLNHTLTIKPVMIGKSPRYRQSDVYSWLADLPLG' A
#
# COMPACT_ATOMS: atom_id res chain seq x y z
N MET A 1 -21.08 3.32 18.47
CA MET A 1 -19.70 3.80 18.28
C MET A 1 -19.13 3.03 17.11
N GLN A 2 -18.90 3.69 15.96
CA GLN A 2 -18.13 3.07 14.89
C GLN A 2 -16.66 3.12 15.33
N ASP A 3 -16.04 1.97 15.54
CA ASP A 3 -14.60 1.90 15.80
C ASP A 3 -13.87 2.50 14.60
N ASN A 4 -13.43 3.74 14.76
CA ASN A 4 -12.80 4.58 13.74
C ASN A 4 -11.31 4.21 13.55
N THR A 5 -10.96 2.94 13.75
CA THR A 5 -9.58 2.45 13.61
C THR A 5 -9.39 1.89 12.21
N ASP A 6 -8.88 2.73 11.32
CA ASP A 6 -8.46 2.31 9.98
C ASP A 6 -7.41 1.20 10.08
N LYS A 7 -7.72 0.04 9.51
CA LYS A 7 -6.92 -1.16 9.63
C LYS A 7 -5.57 -0.96 8.95
N LEU A 8 -4.50 -1.24 9.68
CA LEU A 8 -3.13 -1.18 9.16
C LEU A 8 -2.72 -2.52 8.55
N LEU A 9 -2.55 -2.53 7.24
CA LEU A 9 -2.17 -3.68 6.43
C LEU A 9 -0.66 -3.79 6.27
N ASN A 10 -0.13 -5.01 6.28
CA ASN A 10 1.26 -5.28 5.90
C ASN A 10 1.39 -5.53 4.38
N ASP A 11 2.63 -5.65 3.88
CA ASP A 11 2.91 -5.90 2.45
C ASP A 11 2.13 -7.11 1.88
N LYS A 12 1.98 -8.21 2.65
CA LYS A 12 1.25 -9.40 2.19
C LYS A 12 -0.25 -9.13 2.04
N GLN A 13 -0.82 -8.37 2.96
CA GLN A 13 -2.25 -8.03 2.93
C GLN A 13 -2.56 -7.06 1.80
N VAL A 14 -1.72 -6.03 1.59
CA VAL A 14 -1.85 -5.13 0.43
C VAL A 14 -1.75 -5.90 -0.87
N ALA A 15 -0.73 -6.75 -1.01
CA ALA A 15 -0.52 -7.58 -2.18
C ALA A 15 -1.75 -8.46 -2.50
N LYS A 16 -2.36 -9.06 -1.46
CA LYS A 16 -3.59 -9.84 -1.60
C LYS A 16 -4.77 -9.00 -2.11
N LEU A 17 -4.93 -7.76 -1.64
CA LEU A 17 -6.03 -6.89 -2.07
C LEU A 17 -5.91 -6.45 -3.52
N ILE A 18 -4.70 -6.21 -3.99
CA ILE A 18 -4.43 -5.75 -5.36
C ILE A 18 -4.09 -6.91 -6.32
N SER A 19 -4.26 -8.16 -5.89
CA SER A 19 -3.95 -9.38 -6.66
C SER A 19 -2.52 -9.43 -7.23
N LEU A 20 -1.53 -8.94 -6.48
CA LEU A 20 -0.11 -8.96 -6.84
C LEU A 20 0.73 -9.71 -5.79
N SER A 21 2.03 -9.84 -6.04
CA SER A 21 2.96 -10.45 -5.10
C SER A 21 3.42 -9.48 -4.01
N PRO A 22 3.72 -9.95 -2.78
CA PRO A 22 4.34 -9.12 -1.74
C PRO A 22 5.69 -8.52 -2.18
N GLN A 23 6.44 -9.23 -3.02
CA GLN A 23 7.69 -8.74 -3.62
C GLN A 23 7.45 -7.52 -4.50
N TRP A 24 6.34 -7.48 -5.26
CA TRP A 24 5.98 -6.32 -6.06
C TRP A 24 5.77 -5.09 -5.17
N VAL A 25 4.99 -5.20 -4.08
CA VAL A 25 4.77 -4.10 -3.11
C VAL A 25 6.09 -3.58 -2.54
N ARG A 26 6.99 -4.50 -2.16
CA ARG A 26 8.33 -4.15 -1.67
C ARG A 26 9.17 -3.43 -2.73
N SER A 27 9.14 -3.91 -3.97
CA SER A 27 9.85 -3.30 -5.11
C SER A 27 9.34 -1.89 -5.38
N GLN A 28 8.03 -1.67 -5.37
CA GLN A 28 7.45 -0.33 -5.53
C GLN A 28 7.87 0.62 -4.41
N ARG A 29 7.84 0.16 -3.15
CA ARG A 29 8.34 0.97 -2.02
C ARG A 29 9.82 1.32 -2.17
N HIS A 30 10.64 0.37 -2.61
CA HIS A 30 12.06 0.60 -2.88
C HIS A 30 12.25 1.62 -4.01
N LYS A 31 11.55 1.46 -5.13
CA LYS A 31 11.58 2.40 -6.25
C LYS A 31 11.21 3.82 -5.82
N ARG A 32 10.09 3.97 -5.08
CA ARG A 32 9.66 5.25 -4.50
C ARG A 32 10.73 5.89 -3.62
N LYS A 33 11.38 5.11 -2.74
CA LYS A 33 12.45 5.62 -1.85
C LYS A 33 13.65 6.16 -2.64
N ASN A 34 13.95 5.59 -3.81
CA ASN A 34 15.09 5.97 -4.63
C ASN A 34 14.73 6.93 -5.78
N GLY A 35 13.51 7.49 -5.80
CA GLY A 35 13.07 8.38 -6.89
C GLY A 35 12.94 7.69 -8.25
N LEU A 36 12.89 6.35 -8.28
CA LEU A 36 12.70 5.58 -9.51
C LEU A 36 11.22 5.53 -9.87
N ASN A 37 10.94 5.25 -11.16
CA ASN A 37 9.57 5.09 -11.64
C ASN A 37 8.83 3.98 -10.86
N HIS A 38 7.67 4.31 -10.30
CA HIS A 38 6.85 3.45 -9.45
C HIS A 38 5.37 3.74 -9.68
N THR A 39 4.54 2.70 -9.52
CA THR A 39 3.08 2.77 -9.74
C THR A 39 2.32 2.86 -8.41
N LEU A 40 2.82 2.18 -7.37
CA LEU A 40 2.19 2.23 -6.03
C LEU A 40 2.62 3.50 -5.31
N THR A 41 1.73 4.50 -5.29
CA THR A 41 2.00 5.84 -4.74
C THR A 41 1.62 6.00 -3.27
N ILE A 42 0.98 4.97 -2.68
CA ILE A 42 0.59 4.96 -1.27
C ILE A 42 1.82 5.10 -0.37
N LYS A 43 1.79 6.07 0.55
CA LYS A 43 2.84 6.25 1.55
C LYS A 43 2.58 5.30 2.73
N PRO A 44 3.56 4.46 3.13
CA PRO A 44 3.39 3.61 4.29
C PRO A 44 3.45 4.43 5.58
N VAL A 45 2.62 4.06 6.54
CA VAL A 45 2.77 4.42 7.94
C VAL A 45 3.84 3.52 8.55
N MET A 46 4.88 4.12 9.11
CA MET A 46 5.99 3.37 9.70
C MET A 46 5.69 3.05 11.17
N ILE A 47 5.60 1.76 11.51
CA ILE A 47 5.60 1.29 12.91
C ILE A 47 7.00 0.76 13.21
N GLY A 48 7.85 1.61 13.79
CA GLY A 48 9.29 1.35 13.85
C GLY A 48 9.87 1.17 12.44
N LYS A 49 10.52 0.02 12.19
CA LYS A 49 11.06 -0.34 10.86
C LYS A 49 10.04 -1.02 9.95
N SER A 50 8.85 -1.32 10.46
CA SER A 50 7.82 -2.09 9.75
C SER A 50 6.88 -1.17 8.98
N PRO A 51 6.83 -1.24 7.63
CA PRO A 51 5.85 -0.49 6.86
C PRO A 51 4.45 -1.08 7.03
N ARG A 52 3.46 -0.20 7.19
CA ARG A 52 2.04 -0.52 7.16
C ARG A 52 1.31 0.42 6.21
N TYR A 53 0.16 0.01 5.71
CA TYR A 53 -0.67 0.81 4.82
C TYR A 53 -2.06 0.87 5.40
N ARG A 54 -2.63 2.06 5.43
CA ARG A 54 -4.03 2.26 5.77
C ARG A 54 -4.89 1.51 4.76
N GLN A 55 -5.85 0.74 5.23
CA GLN A 55 -6.74 0.00 4.36
C GLN A 55 -7.54 0.96 3.48
N SER A 56 -7.98 2.09 4.05
CA SER A 56 -8.66 3.16 3.29
C SER A 56 -7.81 3.66 2.11
N ASP A 57 -6.55 4.03 2.36
CA ASP A 57 -5.63 4.52 1.31
C ASP A 57 -5.42 3.49 0.19
N VAL A 58 -5.41 2.19 0.51
CA VAL A 58 -5.28 1.11 -0.49
C VAL A 58 -6.51 1.03 -1.38
N TYR A 59 -7.71 1.18 -0.81
CA TYR A 59 -8.94 1.20 -1.60
C TYR A 59 -9.09 2.46 -2.44
N SER A 60 -8.75 3.64 -1.88
CA SER A 60 -8.74 4.88 -2.65
C SER A 60 -7.77 4.79 -3.83
N TRP A 61 -6.56 4.28 -3.60
CA TRP A 61 -5.58 4.08 -4.68
C TRP A 61 -6.09 3.11 -5.76
N LEU A 62 -6.77 2.03 -5.37
CA LEU A 62 -7.39 1.10 -6.32
C LEU A 62 -8.50 1.75 -7.14
N ALA A 63 -9.32 2.60 -6.52
CA ALA A 63 -10.42 3.31 -7.18
C ALA A 63 -9.91 4.37 -8.17
N ASP A 64 -8.74 4.95 -7.92
CA ASP A 64 -8.09 5.93 -8.79
C ASP A 64 -7.35 5.29 -9.99
N LEU A 65 -7.20 3.95 -10.01
CA LEU A 65 -6.62 3.30 -11.17
C LEU A 65 -7.58 3.44 -12.35
N PRO A 66 -7.10 3.83 -13.54
CA PRO A 66 -7.92 3.82 -14.74
C PRO A 66 -8.36 2.37 -14.99
N LEU A 67 -9.63 2.09 -14.74
CA LEU A 67 -10.28 0.90 -15.26
C LEU A 67 -10.28 1.08 -16.77
N GLY A 68 -9.51 0.23 -17.47
CA GLY A 68 -9.43 0.24 -18.93
C GLY A 68 -10.79 0.05 -19.59
#